data_AF-A0A8S3B5B1-F1
#
_entry.id   AF-A0A8S3B5B1-F1
#
_cell.length_a   1.000
_cell.length_b   1.000
_cell.length_c   1.000
_cell.angle_alpha   90.00
_cell.angle_beta   90.00
_cell.angle_gamma   90.00
#
_symmetry.space_group_name_H-M   'P 1'
#
loop_
_entity.id
_entity.type
_entity.pdbx_description
1 polymer ?
#
loop_
_entity_poly.entity_id
_entity_poly.type
_entity_poly.pdbx_seq_one_letter_code
_entity_poly.pdbx_strand_id
1 'polypeptide(L)' 'CRSSSFYIHTPTRPLIQLNCASLLFAPYNASHIELPEQMERVGLCKELNLWNKPLVTHPAGYVDEQPWSLLPPDDFYPIS' A
#
# COMPACT_ATOMS: atom_id res chain seq x y z
N CYS A 1 8.43 11.55 -3.48
CA CYS A 1 8.10 10.50 -2.51
C CYS A 1 9.35 9.66 -2.29
N ARG A 2 10.06 9.79 -1.17
CA ARG A 2 11.30 9.05 -0.94
C ARG A 2 11.39 8.62 0.52
N SER A 3 11.87 7.39 0.75
CA SER A 3 12.10 6.86 2.10
C SER A 3 10.88 6.99 3.01
N SER A 4 9.73 6.48 2.55
CA SER A 4 8.44 6.65 3.23
C SER A 4 7.71 5.33 3.35
N SER A 5 7.03 5.13 4.48
CA SER A 5 6.16 3.99 4.73
C SER A 5 4.70 4.38 4.50
N PHE A 6 3.99 3.55 3.75
CA PHE A 6 2.58 3.72 3.44
C PHE A 6 1.77 2.54 3.99
N TYR A 7 0.80 2.86 4.84
CA TYR A 7 -0.20 1.92 5.34
C TYR A 7 -1.49 2.15 4.55
N ILE A 8 -1.84 1.23 3.66
CA ILE A 8 -2.89 1.46 2.65
C ILE A 8 -3.95 0.35 2.70
N HIS A 9 -5.23 0.74 2.55
CA HIS A 9 -6.30 -0.14 2.09
C HIS A 9 -6.81 0.38 0.76
N THR A 10 -6.73 -0.43 -0.30
CA THR A 10 -7.15 0.02 -1.63
C THR A 10 -7.73 -1.13 -2.45
N PRO A 11 -8.88 -0.93 -3.12
CA PRO A 11 -9.43 -1.91 -4.04
C PRO A 11 -8.67 -1.97 -5.38
N THR A 12 -7.76 -1.02 -5.63
CA THR A 12 -6.97 -0.92 -6.86
C THR A 12 -5.47 -0.96 -6.56
N ARG A 13 -4.66 -1.32 -7.57
CA ARG A 13 -3.21 -1.39 -7.46
C ARG A 13 -2.60 0.02 -7.31
N PRO A 14 -1.81 0.32 -6.25
CA PRO A 14 -1.13 1.61 -6.13
C PRO A 14 -0.22 1.88 -7.33
N LEU A 15 -0.22 3.10 -7.86
CA LEU A 15 0.64 3.50 -8.97
C LEU A 15 1.87 4.26 -8.45
N ILE A 16 3.06 3.80 -8.80
CA ILE A 16 4.34 4.39 -8.40
C ILE A 16 5.00 5.03 -9.63
N GLN A 17 5.31 6.31 -9.51
CA GLN A 17 6.04 7.08 -10.53
C GLN A 17 7.55 6.95 -10.34
N LEU A 18 8.35 7.11 -11.41
CA LEU A 18 9.82 6.89 -11.36
C LEU A 18 10.58 7.76 -10.37
N ASN A 19 10.04 8.92 -10.00
CA ASN A 19 10.70 9.80 -9.04
C ASN A 19 10.57 9.31 -7.58
N CYS A 20 9.84 8.22 -7.37
CA CYS A 20 9.68 7.55 -6.10
C CYS A 20 10.80 6.54 -5.85
N ALA A 21 11.31 6.47 -4.62
CA ALA A 21 12.36 5.52 -4.25
C ALA A 21 12.27 5.14 -2.77
N SER A 22 12.72 3.92 -2.43
CA SER A 22 12.77 3.41 -1.05
C SER A 22 11.41 3.48 -0.36
N LEU A 23 10.35 3.07 -1.05
CA LEU A 23 9.00 3.05 -0.49
C LEU A 23 8.74 1.74 0.25
N LEU A 24 8.07 1.83 1.39
CA LEU A 24 7.66 0.68 2.19
C LEU A 24 6.15 0.61 2.21
N PHE A 25 5.56 -0.55 1.91
CA PHE A 25 4.11 -0.76 1.93
C PHE A 25 3.71 -1.73 3.03
N ALA A 26 2.61 -1.40 3.72
CA ALA A 26 1.92 -2.25 4.68
C ALA A 26 0.40 -2.13 4.49
N PRO A 27 -0.38 -3.12 4.94
CA PRO A 27 -1.82 -2.99 4.99
C PRO A 27 -2.21 -1.93 6.03
N TYR A 28 -3.25 -1.15 5.74
CA TYR A 28 -3.88 -0.33 6.76
C TYR A 28 -4.73 -1.22 7.69
N ASN A 29 -4.35 -1.30 8.96
CA ASN A 29 -4.94 -2.20 9.96
C ASN A 29 -5.33 -1.50 11.27
N ALA A 30 -5.72 -0.22 11.20
CA ALA A 30 -6.11 0.52 12.39
C ALA A 30 -7.26 -0.17 13.14
N SER A 31 -7.06 -0.39 14.44
CA SER A 31 -8.05 -0.97 15.36
C SER A 31 -9.05 0.11 15.82
N HIS A 32 -9.84 0.60 14.88
CA HIS A 32 -10.88 1.60 15.13
C HIS A 32 -12.27 0.96 14.93
N ILE A 33 -13.11 1.07 15.96
CA ILE A 33 -14.41 0.37 16.04
C ILE A 33 -15.33 0.73 14.86
N GLU A 34 -15.32 1.98 14.39
CA GLU A 34 -16.21 2.43 13.31
C GLU A 34 -15.58 2.25 11.91
N LEU A 35 -14.34 1.76 11.81
CA LEU A 35 -13.61 1.65 10.54
C LEU A 35 -14.41 0.79 9.53
N PRO A 36 -14.97 -0.37 9.95
CA PRO A 36 -15.92 -1.12 9.16
C PRO A 36 -17.02 -0.32 8.46
N GLU A 37 -17.75 0.45 9.25
CA GLU A 37 -18.94 1.18 8.81
C GLU A 37 -18.53 2.34 7.90
N GLN A 38 -17.44 3.03 8.24
CA GLN A 38 -16.91 4.11 7.43
C GLN A 38 -16.44 3.61 6.06
N MET A 39 -15.73 2.48 6.01
CA MET A 39 -15.30 1.86 4.74
C MET A 39 -16.50 1.49 3.87
N GLU A 40 -17.53 0.88 4.44
CA GLU A 40 -18.76 0.55 3.73
C GLU A 40 -19.46 1.79 3.16
N ARG A 41 -19.60 2.84 3.97
CA ARG A 41 -20.22 4.12 3.56
C ARG A 41 -19.53 4.79 2.36
N VAL A 42 -18.22 4.60 2.21
CA VAL A 42 -17.46 5.16 1.08
C VAL A 42 -17.22 4.14 -0.05
N GLY A 43 -17.85 2.96 0.02
CA GLY A 43 -17.73 1.92 -1.00
C GLY A 43 -16.39 1.19 -1.02
N LEU A 44 -15.61 1.24 0.07
CA LEU A 44 -14.39 0.46 0.23
C LEU A 44 -14.74 -0.94 0.76
N CYS A 45 -14.70 -1.92 -0.14
CA CYS A 45 -14.81 -3.34 0.20
C CYS A 45 -13.64 -3.78 1.08
N LYS A 46 -13.93 -4.44 2.22
CA LYS A 46 -12.90 -4.94 3.13
C LYS A 46 -12.14 -6.15 2.57
N GLU A 47 -12.84 -6.95 1.78
CA GLU A 47 -12.36 -8.21 1.24
C GLU A 47 -11.38 -7.99 0.07
N LEU A 48 -11.48 -6.83 -0.60
CA LEU A 48 -10.60 -6.45 -1.69
C LEU A 48 -9.57 -5.43 -1.22
N ASN A 49 -8.35 -5.91 -0.97
CA ASN A 49 -7.22 -5.06 -0.63
C ASN A 49 -5.97 -5.41 -1.46
N LEU A 50 -5.57 -4.51 -2.35
CA LEU A 50 -4.46 -4.67 -3.30
C LEU A 50 -3.23 -3.83 -2.94
N TRP A 51 -3.11 -3.42 -1.68
CA TRP A 51 -1.98 -2.63 -1.14
C TRP A 51 -0.60 -3.20 -1.49
N ASN A 52 -0.46 -4.53 -1.54
CA ASN A 52 0.80 -5.24 -1.79
C ASN A 52 1.09 -5.51 -3.28
N LYS A 53 0.27 -4.99 -4.19
CA LYS A 53 0.42 -5.17 -5.64
C LYS A 53 0.60 -3.84 -6.37
N PRO A 54 1.57 -2.99 -6.02
CA PRO A 54 1.77 -1.75 -6.75
C PRO A 54 2.21 -2.00 -8.20
N LEU A 55 2.02 -0.97 -9.02
CA LEU A 55 2.40 -0.86 -10.42
C LEU A 55 3.44 0.24 -10.53
N VAL A 56 4.55 -0.02 -11.20
CA VAL A 56 5.54 1.01 -11.50
C VAL A 56 5.33 1.49 -12.93
N THR A 57 5.17 2.79 -13.12
CA THR A 57 5.15 3.38 -14.46
C THR A 57 6.59 3.59 -14.92
N HIS A 58 6.97 3.02 -16.06
CA HIS A 58 8.27 3.23 -16.70
C HIS A 58 8.09 3.86 -18.09
N PRO A 59 8.85 4.89 -18.48
CA PRO A 59 9.03 5.25 -19.88
C PRO A 59 9.71 4.09 -20.62
N ALA A 60 9.42 3.98 -21.92
CA ALA A 60 9.98 2.94 -22.77
C ALA A 60 11.52 2.92 -22.68
N GLY A 61 12.10 1.73 -22.44
CA GLY A 61 13.54 1.51 -22.36
C GLY A 61 14.17 1.68 -20.96
N TYR A 62 13.37 1.95 -19.92
CA TYR A 62 13.87 1.97 -18.54
C TYR A 62 13.96 0.54 -17.98
N VAL A 63 14.99 0.25 -17.18
CA VAL A 63 15.19 -1.06 -16.53
C VAL A 63 14.35 -1.12 -15.25
N ASP A 64 13.70 -2.26 -15.00
CA ASP A 64 12.83 -2.53 -13.84
C ASP A 64 13.62 -2.49 -12.52
N GLU A 65 13.97 -1.30 -12.03
CA GLU A 65 14.26 -1.12 -10.62
C GLU A 65 12.95 -1.06 -9.86
N GLN A 66 12.74 -1.97 -8.91
CA GLN A 66 11.59 -1.96 -8.03
C GLN A 66 11.80 -0.91 -6.92
N PRO A 67 11.13 0.27 -6.95
CA PRO A 67 11.40 1.36 -6.01
C PRO A 67 10.74 1.16 -4.63
N TRP A 68 10.24 -0.05 -4.36
CA TRP A 68 9.42 -0.34 -3.20
C TRP A 68 9.63 -1.76 -2.68
N SER A 69 9.41 -1.94 -1.38
CA SER A 69 9.31 -3.25 -0.75
C SER A 69 8.13 -3.28 0.22
N LEU A 70 7.79 -4.48 0.68
CA LEU A 70 6.84 -4.64 1.77
C LEU A 70 7.56 -4.39 3.10
N LEU A 71 6.87 -3.81 4.07
CA LEU A 71 7.34 -3.88 5.44
C LEU A 71 7.42 -5.37 5.87
N PRO A 72 8.31 -5.72 6.81
CA PRO A 72 8.24 -6.99 7.52
C PRO A 72 6.90 -7.12 8.25
N PRO A 73 6.27 -8.31 8.29
CA PRO A 73 5.01 -8.52 9.01
C PRO A 73 5.09 -8.11 10.48
N ASP A 74 6.23 -8.33 11.14
CA ASP A 74 6.47 -7.97 12.54
C ASP A 74 6.40 -6.45 12.80
N ASP A 75 6.63 -5.64 11.75
CA ASP A 75 6.63 -4.17 11.83
C ASP A 75 5.23 -3.57 11.61
N PHE A 76 4.21 -4.38 11.28
CA PHE A 76 2.84 -3.87 11.14
C PHE A 76 1.73 -4.77 11.66
N TYR A 77 1.98 -6.03 12.06
CA TYR A 77 1.05 -6.77 12.92
C TYR A 77 1.48 -6.59 14.37
N PRO A 78 0.88 -5.67 15.14
CA PRO A 78 1.10 -5.65 16.57
C PRO A 78 0.69 -7.02 17.11
N ILE A 79 1.62 -7.70 17.80
CA ILE A 79 1.35 -8.96 18.47
C ILE A 79 0.18 -8.70 19.43
N SER A 80 -0.96 -9.32 19.13
CA SER A 80 -2.21 -9.21 19.89
C SER A 80 -2.11 -9.86 21.26
#